data_AF-A0A938LAT2-F1
#
_entry.id   AF-A0A938LAT2-F1
#
_cell.length_a   1.000
_cell.length_b   1.000
_cell.length_c   1.000
_cell.angle_alpha   90.00
_cell.angle_beta   90.00
_cell.angle_gamma   90.00
#
_symmetry.space_group_name_H-M   'P 1'
#
loop_
_entity.id
_entity.type
_entity.pdbx_description
1 polymer ?
#
loop_
_entity_poly.entity_id
_entity_poly.type
_entity_poly.pdbx_seq_one_letter_code
_entity_poly.pdbx_strand_id
1 'polypeptide(L)'
;MSPLEALPSRRPPRWAAHALFALLHFGAALAFRPGSEVVQQALVWLPSGIGIGWLWCLGPRGASLLFASVLGHRLSVGYTLAPALSGALGSTIEALLGVWLLNRLKVEPQFLRLRDVLGLAMVAALAPLASLACSFASRSVPWSGTETPVFSGWDGWWRMNALAILVCVPLVGTLQAAPRPSTREYAELGALVVALLSGLGALFFGLGADLIGILLLYLLLPLVLYAALRHGPRGTALLAAVAVVATAYATQLGIGPFQALEIEDRHFGPQLYGLFMGCVPLAFGALVAEREKALHDHARSDAARQAIQRFLPDMTYGLDARGRVLSVYAPSDPSPADALAEGDSLLDVLPPEAARLFPSCFANVQRGEPSQALRYQSQRNYRTRYHEVRLVSLIGNEALALVHDVTARQRAQMAADWDKRALEQIAASRPSHHVLTVLVEGIESTSDGGLGSVLLLVGRRLKGGPAP
;
A
#
# COMPACT_ATOMS: atom_id res chain seq x y z
N MET A 1 -3.31 -11.02 37.50
CA MET A 1 -2.67 -10.05 36.59
C MET A 1 -3.76 -9.50 35.68
N SER A 2 -4.22 -8.28 35.97
CA SER A 2 -5.27 -7.59 35.23
C SER A 2 -4.74 -7.09 33.88
N PRO A 3 -5.56 -7.08 32.82
CA PRO A 3 -5.19 -6.43 31.56
C PRO A 3 -5.16 -4.91 31.79
N LEU A 4 -4.04 -4.28 31.44
CA LEU A 4 -3.92 -2.83 31.37
C LEU A 4 -4.97 -2.30 30.38
N GLU A 5 -6.00 -1.65 30.93
CA GLU A 5 -6.93 -0.82 30.17
C GLU A 5 -6.12 0.22 29.39
N ALA A 6 -6.11 0.09 28.07
CA ALA A 6 -5.59 1.10 27.18
C ALA A 6 -6.41 2.38 27.38
N LEU A 7 -5.82 3.37 28.06
CA LEU A 7 -6.41 4.68 28.28
C LEU A 7 -6.87 5.26 26.93
N PRO A 8 -8.16 5.66 26.80
CA PRO A 8 -8.66 6.23 25.56
C PRO A 8 -7.87 7.51 25.26
N SER A 9 -7.21 7.53 24.10
CA SER A 9 -6.48 8.71 23.62
C SER A 9 -7.47 9.86 23.43
N ARG A 10 -7.58 10.74 24.43
CA ARG A 10 -8.40 11.96 24.35
C ARG A 10 -7.85 12.84 23.25
N ARG A 11 -8.48 12.82 22.07
CA ARG A 11 -8.23 13.84 21.05
C ARG A 11 -8.67 15.18 21.64
N PRO A 12 -7.88 16.26 21.51
CA PRO A 12 -8.26 17.56 22.04
C PRO A 12 -9.62 17.97 21.45
N PRO A 13 -10.46 18.67 22.21
CA PRO A 13 -11.75 19.13 21.71
C PRO A 13 -11.52 20.05 20.51
N ARG A 14 -12.41 19.97 19.50
CA ARG A 14 -12.23 20.65 18.21
C ARG A 14 -11.95 22.16 18.37
N TRP A 15 -12.53 22.84 19.35
CA TRP A 15 -12.28 24.26 19.60
C TRP A 15 -10.82 24.56 19.99
N ALA A 16 -10.17 23.69 20.77
CA ALA A 16 -8.78 23.87 21.20
C ALA A 16 -7.81 23.70 20.02
N ALA A 17 -8.14 22.79 19.10
CA ALA A 17 -7.42 22.68 17.83
C ALA A 17 -7.55 23.98 17.03
N HIS A 18 -8.78 24.50 16.85
CA HIS A 18 -9.01 25.75 16.09
C HIS A 18 -8.32 26.98 16.71
N ALA A 19 -8.25 27.06 18.04
CA ALA A 19 -7.52 28.11 18.75
C ALA A 19 -6.00 28.00 18.55
N LEU A 20 -5.45 26.78 18.65
CA LEU A 20 -4.03 26.53 18.38
C LEU A 20 -3.67 26.89 16.93
N PHE A 21 -4.54 26.56 15.97
CA PHE A 21 -4.37 26.97 14.58
C PHE A 21 -4.38 28.48 14.40
N ALA A 22 -5.35 29.19 14.97
CA ALA A 22 -5.41 30.64 14.85
C ALA A 22 -4.12 31.28 15.40
N LEU A 23 -3.59 30.74 16.51
CA LEU A 23 -2.35 31.21 17.13
C LEU A 23 -1.11 30.88 16.30
N LEU A 24 -0.99 29.65 15.78
CA LEU A 24 0.12 29.24 14.90
C LEU A 24 0.11 30.00 13.57
N HIS A 25 -1.07 30.15 12.96
CA HIS A 25 -1.25 30.88 11.72
C HIS A 25 -0.94 32.37 11.89
N PHE A 26 -1.44 32.99 12.96
CA PHE A 26 -1.16 34.39 13.28
C PHE A 26 0.32 34.61 13.63
N GLY A 27 0.94 33.73 14.43
CA GLY A 27 2.36 33.78 14.75
C GLY A 27 3.25 33.59 13.52
N ALA A 28 2.88 32.68 12.62
CA ALA A 28 3.57 32.49 11.35
C ALA A 28 3.47 33.73 10.44
N ALA A 29 2.37 34.46 10.48
CA ALA A 29 2.22 35.71 9.75
C ALA A 29 3.09 36.84 10.35
N LEU A 30 3.15 36.93 11.69
CA LEU A 30 3.99 37.91 12.41
C LEU A 30 5.50 37.69 12.23
N ALA A 31 5.93 36.48 11.84
CA ALA A 31 7.34 36.21 11.56
C ALA A 31 7.88 37.02 10.38
N PHE A 32 7.01 37.50 9.48
CA PHE A 32 7.39 38.41 8.42
C PHE A 32 7.27 39.88 8.86
N ARG A 33 8.35 40.64 8.67
CA ARG A 33 8.36 42.10 8.88
C ARG A 33 8.48 42.81 7.54
N PRO A 34 7.42 43.49 7.06
CA PRO A 34 7.52 44.28 5.83
C PRO A 34 8.50 45.45 6.00
N GLY A 35 9.20 45.80 4.92
CA GLY A 35 10.12 46.93 4.88
C GLY A 35 11.54 46.65 5.40
N SER A 36 12.01 45.40 5.36
CA SER A 36 13.41 45.10 5.70
C SER A 36 14.36 45.51 4.57
N GLU A 37 15.53 46.04 4.92
CA GLU A 37 16.62 46.36 3.97
C GLU A 37 17.31 45.10 3.42
N VAL A 38 17.02 43.93 3.99
CA VAL A 38 17.65 42.65 3.64
C VAL A 38 16.86 41.90 2.59
N VAL A 39 15.53 41.81 2.77
CA VAL A 39 14.59 41.15 1.85
C VAL A 39 13.32 42.00 1.75
N GLN A 40 12.86 42.26 0.52
CA GLN A 40 11.69 43.10 0.26
C GLN A 40 10.35 42.37 0.38
N GLN A 41 10.36 41.03 0.42
CA GLN A 41 9.17 40.18 0.47
C GLN A 41 9.38 38.98 1.39
N ALA A 42 8.30 38.33 1.80
CA ALA A 42 8.41 37.11 2.61
C ALA A 42 9.05 35.99 1.77
N LEU A 43 10.08 35.34 2.32
CA LEU A 43 10.73 34.21 1.63
C LEU A 43 9.78 33.01 1.50
N VAL A 44 9.01 32.74 2.57
CA VAL A 44 8.02 31.68 2.65
C VAL A 44 6.79 32.22 3.38
N TRP A 45 5.63 32.15 2.76
CA TRP A 45 4.38 32.57 3.39
C TRP A 45 3.72 31.38 4.09
N LEU A 46 4.30 30.97 5.23
CA LEU A 46 3.84 29.85 6.06
C LEU A 46 2.31 29.81 6.30
N PRO A 47 1.62 30.96 6.49
CA PRO A 47 0.17 30.98 6.65
C PRO A 47 -0.60 30.21 5.56
N SER A 48 -0.20 30.28 4.29
CA SER A 48 -0.91 29.59 3.20
C SER A 48 -0.87 28.08 3.31
N GLY A 49 0.32 27.51 3.52
CA GLY A 49 0.47 26.08 3.67
C GLY A 49 -0.19 25.54 4.95
N ILE A 50 -0.09 26.28 6.06
CA ILE A 50 -0.78 25.96 7.32
C ILE A 50 -2.30 26.01 7.12
N GLY A 51 -2.81 27.05 6.43
CA GLY A 51 -4.22 27.21 6.12
C GLY A 51 -4.80 26.04 5.31
N ILE A 52 -4.13 25.66 4.22
CA ILE A 52 -4.53 24.52 3.39
C ILE A 52 -4.47 23.21 4.17
N GLY A 53 -3.33 22.91 4.79
CA GLY A 53 -3.15 21.66 5.55
C GLY A 53 -4.18 21.53 6.68
N TRP A 54 -4.50 22.64 7.35
CA TRP A 54 -5.47 22.67 8.42
C TRP A 54 -6.91 22.47 7.94
N LEU A 55 -7.35 23.22 6.94
CA LEU A 55 -8.69 23.08 6.37
C LEU A 55 -8.89 21.70 5.76
N TRP A 56 -7.83 21.11 5.21
CA TRP A 56 -7.87 19.75 4.69
C TRP A 56 -8.21 18.73 5.78
N CYS A 57 -7.64 18.89 6.97
CA CYS A 57 -7.84 17.95 8.07
C CYS A 57 -9.08 18.23 8.94
N LEU A 58 -9.40 19.50 9.20
CA LEU A 58 -10.52 19.89 10.09
C LEU A 58 -11.80 20.29 9.35
N GLY A 59 -11.73 20.40 8.03
CA GLY A 59 -12.85 20.71 7.16
C GLY A 59 -13.12 22.21 6.96
N PRO A 60 -14.11 22.55 6.13
CA PRO A 60 -14.33 23.91 5.63
C PRO A 60 -14.78 24.92 6.70
N ARG A 61 -15.23 24.45 7.88
CA ARG A 61 -15.66 25.32 8.98
C ARG A 61 -14.52 26.19 9.55
N GLY A 62 -13.27 25.80 9.32
CA GLY A 62 -12.11 26.62 9.69
C GLY A 62 -11.88 27.85 8.80
N ALA A 63 -12.60 27.97 7.68
CA ALA A 63 -12.36 29.05 6.70
C ALA A 63 -12.65 30.44 7.27
N SER A 64 -13.65 30.57 8.16
CA SER A 64 -13.94 31.83 8.85
C SER A 64 -12.83 32.23 9.82
N LEU A 65 -12.21 31.27 10.50
CA LEU A 65 -11.04 31.54 11.37
C LEU A 65 -9.82 31.93 10.55
N LEU A 66 -9.57 31.25 9.43
CA LEU A 66 -8.50 31.60 8.51
C LEU A 66 -8.69 33.05 8.02
N PHE A 67 -9.90 33.38 7.54
CA PHE A 67 -10.25 34.73 7.10
C PHE A 67 -10.00 35.77 8.20
N ALA A 68 -10.52 35.53 9.41
CA ALA A 68 -10.36 36.44 10.54
C ALA A 68 -8.89 36.61 10.96
N SER A 69 -8.10 35.53 10.92
CA SER A 69 -6.67 35.56 11.23
C SER A 69 -5.87 36.39 10.22
N VAL A 70 -6.10 36.18 8.92
CA VAL A 70 -5.45 36.98 7.86
C VAL A 70 -5.86 38.44 7.93
N LEU A 71 -7.16 38.71 8.13
CA LEU A 71 -7.67 40.07 8.25
C LEU A 71 -7.06 40.78 9.47
N GLY A 72 -7.08 40.14 10.64
CA GLY A 72 -6.52 40.68 11.88
C GLY A 72 -5.02 40.96 11.75
N HIS A 73 -4.25 40.06 11.14
CA HIS A 73 -2.83 40.27 10.88
C HIS A 73 -2.58 41.48 9.98
N ARG A 74 -3.28 41.59 8.85
CA ARG A 74 -3.09 42.71 7.91
C ARG A 74 -3.43 44.05 8.55
N LEU A 75 -4.51 44.11 9.34
CA LEU A 75 -4.85 45.31 10.10
C LEU A 75 -3.77 45.64 11.15
N SER A 76 -3.21 44.64 11.85
CA SER A 76 -2.15 44.89 12.84
C SER A 76 -0.84 45.41 12.25
N VAL A 77 -0.58 45.13 10.96
CA VAL A 77 0.62 45.60 10.25
C VAL A 77 0.34 46.89 9.46
N GLY A 78 -0.81 47.54 9.70
CA GLY A 78 -1.11 48.88 9.19
C GLY A 78 -1.73 48.94 7.80
N TYR A 79 -2.20 47.82 7.24
CA TYR A 79 -2.96 47.86 5.99
C TYR A 79 -4.32 48.55 6.20
N THR A 80 -4.74 49.36 5.23
CA THR A 80 -6.11 49.90 5.21
C THR A 80 -7.14 48.80 4.99
N LEU A 81 -8.40 49.06 5.34
CA LEU A 81 -9.45 48.04 5.37
C LEU A 81 -9.65 47.34 4.02
N ALA A 82 -9.61 48.05 2.90
CA ALA A 82 -9.86 47.48 1.58
C ALA A 82 -8.78 46.45 1.14
N PRO A 83 -7.47 46.78 1.13
CA PRO A 83 -6.40 45.79 0.89
C PRO A 83 -6.36 44.66 1.92
N ALA A 84 -6.73 44.94 3.17
CA ALA A 84 -6.81 43.92 4.23
C ALA A 84 -7.91 42.89 3.94
N LEU A 85 -9.12 43.35 3.61
CA LEU A 85 -10.25 42.50 3.21
C LEU A 85 -9.94 41.70 1.93
N SER A 86 -9.39 42.36 0.90
CA SER A 86 -9.07 41.72 -0.38
C SER A 86 -8.20 40.48 -0.20
N GLY A 87 -7.08 40.59 0.52
CA GLY A 87 -6.23 39.41 0.66
C GLY A 87 -6.59 38.49 1.81
N ALA A 88 -7.44 38.88 2.75
CA ALA A 88 -8.13 37.91 3.61
C ALA A 88 -9.07 37.02 2.77
N LEU A 89 -9.85 37.61 1.86
CA LEU A 89 -10.66 36.86 0.89
C LEU A 89 -9.77 36.00 0.00
N GLY A 90 -8.72 36.58 -0.60
CA GLY A 90 -7.80 35.89 -1.49
C GLY A 90 -7.13 34.67 -0.84
N SER A 91 -6.59 34.83 0.38
CA SER A 91 -5.97 33.72 1.11
C SER A 91 -6.98 32.62 1.48
N THR A 92 -8.23 33.02 1.77
CA THR A 92 -9.30 32.06 2.10
C THR A 92 -9.72 31.27 0.85
N ILE A 93 -9.88 31.93 -0.29
CA ILE A 93 -10.22 31.28 -1.57
C ILE A 93 -9.08 30.37 -2.03
N GLU A 94 -7.82 30.81 -1.92
CA GLU A 94 -6.62 29.97 -2.15
C GLU A 94 -6.69 28.70 -1.32
N ALA A 95 -6.98 28.83 -0.01
CA ALA A 95 -7.01 27.68 0.86
C ALA A 95 -8.15 26.70 0.53
N LEU A 96 -9.34 27.23 0.24
CA LEU A 96 -10.48 26.42 -0.18
C LEU A 96 -10.23 25.71 -1.52
N LEU A 97 -9.62 26.41 -2.49
CA LEU A 97 -9.22 25.83 -3.77
C LEU A 97 -8.16 24.73 -3.57
N GLY A 98 -7.18 24.96 -2.70
CA GLY A 98 -6.15 23.97 -2.37
C GLY A 98 -6.74 22.70 -1.78
N VAL A 99 -7.66 22.81 -0.83
CA VAL A 99 -8.38 21.66 -0.26
C VAL A 99 -9.25 20.96 -1.29
N TRP A 100 -9.95 21.72 -2.14
CA TRP A 100 -10.74 21.15 -3.23
C TRP A 100 -9.87 20.34 -4.20
N LEU A 101 -8.71 20.87 -4.60
CA LEU A 101 -7.75 20.18 -5.47
C LEU A 101 -7.18 18.92 -4.81
N LEU A 102 -6.75 18.98 -3.55
CA LEU A 102 -6.24 17.81 -2.81
C LEU A 102 -7.27 16.68 -2.80
N ASN A 103 -8.53 17.00 -2.50
CA ASN A 103 -9.63 16.03 -2.48
C ASN A 103 -9.96 15.52 -3.90
N ARG A 104 -9.97 16.40 -4.90
CA ARG A 104 -10.29 16.05 -6.29
C ARG A 104 -9.25 15.11 -6.89
N LEU A 105 -7.98 15.35 -6.60
CA LEU A 105 -6.84 14.54 -7.02
C LEU A 105 -6.70 13.23 -6.22
N LYS A 106 -7.48 13.10 -5.15
CA LYS A 106 -7.47 11.97 -4.21
C LYS A 106 -6.11 11.78 -3.53
N VAL A 107 -5.48 12.90 -3.15
CA VAL A 107 -4.21 12.87 -2.41
C VAL A 107 -4.43 12.24 -1.04
N GLU A 108 -3.59 11.29 -0.67
CA GLU A 108 -3.61 10.67 0.67
C GLU A 108 -2.67 11.44 1.64
N PRO A 109 -3.10 11.78 2.88
CA PRO A 109 -2.29 12.59 3.81
C PRO A 109 -1.00 11.93 4.31
N GLN A 110 -0.82 10.64 4.04
CA GLN A 110 0.38 9.89 4.40
C GLN A 110 1.52 10.10 3.37
N PHE A 111 1.21 10.55 2.15
CA PHE A 111 2.17 10.76 1.06
C PHE A 111 3.06 9.54 0.75
N LEU A 112 2.48 8.34 0.84
CA LEU A 112 3.19 7.08 0.59
C LEU A 112 3.27 6.70 -0.90
N ARG A 113 2.73 7.53 -1.80
CA ARG A 113 2.75 7.31 -3.25
C ARG A 113 3.29 8.53 -3.97
N LEU A 114 4.04 8.32 -5.05
CA LEU A 114 4.58 9.42 -5.84
C LEU A 114 3.45 10.32 -6.40
N ARG A 115 2.31 9.72 -6.74
CA ARG A 115 1.10 10.44 -7.18
C ARG A 115 0.64 11.50 -6.18
N ASP A 116 0.73 11.24 -4.88
CA ASP A 116 0.29 12.18 -3.84
C ASP A 116 1.19 13.42 -3.82
N VAL A 117 2.50 13.21 -4.01
CA VAL A 117 3.50 14.29 -4.09
C VAL A 117 3.32 15.12 -5.37
N LEU A 118 3.05 14.48 -6.51
CA LEU A 118 2.71 15.18 -7.76
C LEU A 118 1.39 15.96 -7.63
N GLY A 119 0.41 15.37 -6.93
CA GLY A 119 -0.85 16.04 -6.59
C GLY A 119 -0.63 17.30 -5.76
N LEU A 120 0.23 17.22 -4.74
CA LEU A 120 0.64 18.36 -3.94
C LEU A 120 1.37 19.43 -4.78
N ALA A 121 2.25 19.04 -5.69
CA ALA A 121 2.94 19.98 -6.58
C ALA A 121 1.95 20.74 -7.47
N MET A 122 0.92 20.07 -8.02
CA MET A 122 -0.15 20.73 -8.76
C MET A 122 -0.96 21.69 -7.88
N VAL A 123 -1.27 21.30 -6.63
CA VAL A 123 -1.96 22.17 -5.67
C VAL A 123 -1.12 23.42 -5.37
N ALA A 124 0.18 23.26 -5.12
CA ALA A 124 1.10 24.35 -4.85
C ALA A 124 1.24 25.32 -6.04
N ALA A 125 1.17 24.80 -7.27
CA ALA A 125 1.22 25.64 -8.47
C ALA A 125 -0.08 26.40 -8.72
N LEU A 126 -1.25 25.77 -8.48
CA LEU A 126 -2.55 26.31 -8.88
C LEU A 126 -3.26 27.11 -7.78
N ALA A 127 -3.20 26.67 -6.52
CA ALA A 127 -3.96 27.32 -5.45
C ALA A 127 -3.59 28.81 -5.25
N PRO A 128 -2.29 29.21 -5.27
CA PRO A 128 -1.92 30.61 -5.11
C PRO A 128 -2.39 31.53 -6.25
N LEU A 129 -2.76 30.97 -7.41
CA LEU A 129 -3.32 31.77 -8.51
C LEU A 129 -4.67 32.39 -8.11
N ALA A 130 -5.41 31.78 -7.18
CA ALA A 130 -6.65 32.34 -6.68
C ALA A 130 -6.42 33.60 -5.82
N SER A 131 -5.44 33.58 -4.90
CA SER A 131 -5.11 34.77 -4.11
C SER A 131 -4.51 35.87 -4.99
N LEU A 132 -3.73 35.49 -6.01
CA LEU A 132 -3.23 36.40 -7.02
C LEU A 132 -4.35 37.07 -7.81
N ALA A 133 -5.36 36.31 -8.25
CA ALA A 133 -6.54 36.85 -8.94
C ALA A 133 -7.34 37.83 -8.05
N CYS A 134 -7.50 37.52 -6.75
CA CYS A 134 -8.13 38.44 -5.80
C CYS A 134 -7.30 39.72 -5.58
N SER A 135 -5.98 39.60 -5.53
CA SER A 135 -5.09 40.76 -5.44
C SER A 135 -5.15 41.62 -6.71
N PHE A 136 -5.18 41.01 -7.90
CA PHE A 136 -5.35 41.68 -9.18
C PHE A 136 -6.67 42.46 -9.20
N ALA A 137 -7.79 41.77 -8.94
CA ALA A 137 -9.12 42.35 -8.96
C ALA A 137 -9.25 43.54 -8.00
N SER A 138 -8.62 43.46 -6.81
CA SER A 138 -8.65 44.57 -5.85
C SER A 138 -7.85 45.79 -6.30
N ARG A 139 -6.75 45.62 -7.04
CA ARG A 139 -5.92 46.72 -7.55
C ARG A 139 -6.50 47.38 -8.80
N SER A 140 -7.33 46.66 -9.55
CA SER A 140 -8.04 47.20 -10.71
C SER A 140 -9.17 48.17 -10.36
N VAL A 141 -9.54 48.30 -9.07
CA VAL A 141 -10.59 49.23 -8.62
C VAL A 141 -10.00 50.64 -8.43
N PRO A 142 -10.59 51.69 -9.05
CA PRO A 142 -10.04 53.06 -9.04
C PRO A 142 -9.83 53.69 -7.66
N TRP A 143 -10.55 53.22 -6.63
CA TRP A 143 -10.46 53.74 -5.26
C TRP A 143 -9.50 52.95 -4.35
N SER A 144 -8.76 51.98 -4.89
CA SER A 144 -7.84 51.15 -4.11
C SER A 144 -6.56 51.89 -3.66
N GLY A 145 -6.24 53.03 -4.28
CA GLY A 145 -5.19 53.95 -3.84
C GLY A 145 -3.76 53.39 -3.92
N THR A 146 -3.53 52.26 -4.59
CA THR A 146 -2.19 51.66 -4.71
C THR A 146 -1.54 52.02 -6.04
N GLU A 147 -0.54 52.91 -6.00
CA GLU A 147 0.28 53.31 -7.16
C GLU A 147 1.34 52.27 -7.58
N THR A 148 1.33 51.07 -7.00
CA THR A 148 2.31 50.03 -7.34
C THR A 148 2.09 49.52 -8.77
N PRO A 149 3.16 49.36 -9.59
CA PRO A 149 3.06 48.81 -10.94
C PRO A 149 2.28 47.49 -10.94
N VAL A 150 1.42 47.30 -11.96
CA VAL A 150 0.52 46.14 -12.05
C VAL A 150 1.27 44.81 -11.89
N PHE A 151 2.51 44.69 -12.35
CA PHE A 151 3.26 43.43 -12.37
C PHE A 151 4.38 43.28 -11.32
N SER A 152 4.67 44.28 -10.48
CA SER A 152 5.83 44.16 -9.58
C SER A 152 5.52 43.26 -8.38
N GLY A 153 6.28 42.16 -8.23
CA GLY A 153 6.33 41.35 -7.00
C GLY A 153 5.31 40.22 -6.88
N TRP A 154 4.49 39.98 -7.91
CA TRP A 154 3.55 38.85 -7.94
C TRP A 154 4.21 37.50 -8.16
N ASP A 155 5.35 37.47 -8.83
CA ASP A 155 6.15 36.28 -9.04
C ASP A 155 6.73 35.76 -7.72
N GLY A 156 7.31 36.66 -6.90
CA GLY A 156 7.77 36.37 -5.55
C GLY A 156 6.62 35.95 -4.63
N TRP A 157 5.45 36.61 -4.74
CA TRP A 157 4.22 36.24 -4.05
C TRP A 157 3.78 34.81 -4.37
N TRP A 158 3.69 34.45 -5.65
CA TRP A 158 3.29 33.09 -6.03
C TRP A 158 4.29 32.05 -5.49
N ARG A 159 5.60 32.29 -5.63
CA ARG A 159 6.64 31.35 -5.15
C ARG A 159 6.62 31.15 -3.64
N MET A 160 6.51 32.22 -2.85
CA MET A 160 6.50 32.11 -1.37
C MET A 160 5.29 31.31 -0.85
N ASN A 161 4.14 31.41 -1.53
CA ASN A 161 2.92 30.68 -1.17
C ASN A 161 3.00 29.21 -1.65
N ALA A 162 3.45 28.99 -2.88
CA ALA A 162 3.67 27.63 -3.41
C ALA A 162 4.64 26.84 -2.53
N LEU A 163 5.77 27.44 -2.13
CA LEU A 163 6.74 26.80 -1.25
C LEU A 163 6.16 26.49 0.13
N ALA A 164 5.37 27.41 0.71
CA ALA A 164 4.68 27.14 1.98
C ALA A 164 3.74 25.94 1.88
N ILE A 165 3.01 25.79 0.76
CA ILE A 165 2.14 24.64 0.52
C ILE A 165 2.95 23.34 0.45
N LEU A 166 4.03 23.33 -0.35
CA LEU A 166 4.90 22.17 -0.52
C LEU A 166 5.52 21.66 0.79
N VAL A 167 5.70 22.56 1.76
CA VAL A 167 6.37 22.24 3.03
C VAL A 167 5.37 21.97 4.15
N CYS A 168 4.37 22.83 4.33
CA CYS A 168 3.48 22.75 5.48
C CYS A 168 2.36 21.72 5.29
N VAL A 169 1.81 21.55 4.08
CA VAL A 169 0.73 20.57 3.84
C VAL A 169 1.17 19.14 4.14
N PRO A 170 2.32 18.63 3.65
CA PRO A 170 2.75 17.27 3.99
C PRO A 170 3.11 17.15 5.48
N LEU A 171 3.64 18.21 6.12
CA LEU A 171 3.89 18.19 7.56
C LEU A 171 2.59 18.02 8.34
N VAL A 172 1.57 18.84 8.06
CA VAL A 172 0.27 18.76 8.75
C VAL A 172 -0.43 17.43 8.45
N GLY A 173 -0.42 16.98 7.19
CA GLY A 173 -1.05 15.72 6.77
C GLY A 173 -0.45 14.49 7.46
N THR A 174 0.88 14.38 7.44
CA THR A 174 1.59 13.23 8.02
C THR A 174 1.50 13.18 9.54
N LEU A 175 1.48 14.34 10.22
CA LEU A 175 1.27 14.42 11.67
C LEU A 175 -0.10 13.89 12.10
N GLN A 176 -1.12 13.99 11.25
CA GLN A 176 -2.48 13.52 11.54
C GLN A 176 -2.75 12.08 11.11
N ALA A 177 -2.12 11.63 10.02
CA ALA A 177 -2.40 10.33 9.44
C ALA A 177 -1.47 9.20 9.91
N ALA A 178 -0.26 9.52 10.39
CA ALA A 178 0.69 8.52 10.86
C ALA A 178 0.41 8.11 12.32
N PRO A 179 0.67 6.84 12.69
CA PRO A 179 0.64 6.43 14.10
C PRO A 179 1.61 7.26 14.94
N ARG A 180 1.36 7.32 16.26
CA ARG A 180 2.27 8.04 17.15
C ARG A 180 3.65 7.38 17.13
N PRO A 181 4.73 8.16 16.95
CA PRO A 181 6.08 7.63 16.97
C PRO A 181 6.39 6.97 18.31
N SER A 182 7.25 5.96 18.28
CA SER A 182 7.84 5.41 19.51
C SER A 182 8.79 6.43 20.16
N THR A 183 9.09 6.29 21.46
CA THR A 183 10.06 7.17 22.15
C THR A 183 11.43 7.18 21.46
N ARG A 184 11.87 6.02 20.95
CA ARG A 184 13.10 5.88 20.17
C ARG A 184 13.02 6.67 18.86
N GLU A 185 11.91 6.57 18.14
CA GLU A 185 11.71 7.28 16.89
C GLU A 185 11.67 8.80 17.10
N TYR A 186 11.08 9.28 18.19
CA TYR A 186 11.17 10.69 18.59
C TYR A 186 12.61 11.13 18.85
N ALA A 187 13.41 10.30 19.53
CA ALA A 187 14.83 10.61 19.77
C ALA A 187 15.64 10.63 18.48
N GLU A 188 15.42 9.67 17.57
CA GLU A 188 16.07 9.62 16.25
C GLU A 188 15.70 10.87 15.41
N LEU A 189 14.41 11.23 15.32
CA LEU A 189 13.97 12.45 14.63
C LEU A 189 14.53 13.72 15.28
N GLY A 190 14.56 13.78 16.62
CA GLY A 190 15.13 14.90 17.36
C GLY A 190 16.63 15.07 17.06
N ALA A 191 17.39 13.97 17.05
CA ALA A 191 18.80 13.99 16.69
C ALA A 191 19.03 14.47 15.24
N LEU A 192 18.18 14.04 14.30
CA LEU A 192 18.24 14.49 12.91
C LEU A 192 17.94 15.99 12.78
N VAL A 193 16.97 16.52 13.51
CA VAL A 193 16.67 17.96 13.56
C VAL A 193 17.86 18.74 14.14
N VAL A 194 18.45 18.27 15.24
CA VAL A 194 19.63 18.91 15.84
C VAL A 194 20.82 18.87 14.88
N ALA A 195 21.08 17.75 14.21
CA ALA A 195 22.13 17.62 13.20
C ALA A 195 21.91 18.59 12.03
N LEU A 196 20.68 18.71 11.55
CA LEU A 196 20.31 19.64 10.48
C LEU A 196 20.54 21.10 10.89
N LEU A 197 20.06 21.50 12.07
CA LEU A 197 20.24 22.86 12.58
C LEU A 197 21.71 23.18 12.86
N SER A 198 22.47 22.21 13.35
CA SER A 198 23.91 22.37 13.57
C SER A 198 24.67 22.52 12.26
N GLY A 199 24.31 21.72 11.24
CA GLY A 199 24.86 21.84 9.89
C GLY A 199 24.52 23.19 9.25
N LEU A 200 23.26 23.62 9.33
CA LEU A 200 22.85 24.97 8.91
C LEU A 200 23.64 26.04 9.65
N GLY A 201 23.75 25.98 10.98
CA GLY A 201 24.52 26.93 11.76
C GLY A 201 25.99 26.98 11.32
N ALA A 202 26.64 25.83 11.18
CA ALA A 202 28.03 25.76 10.73
C ALA A 202 28.23 26.37 9.34
N LEU A 203 27.31 26.12 8.39
CA LEU A 203 27.39 26.69 7.05
C LEU A 203 27.07 28.19 7.02
N PHE A 204 26.11 28.65 7.84
CA PHE A 204 25.68 30.05 7.86
C PHE A 204 26.65 30.97 8.61
N PHE A 205 27.33 30.47 9.64
CA PHE A 205 28.27 31.24 10.46
C PHE A 205 29.75 30.96 10.13
N GLY A 206 30.05 29.79 9.56
CA GLY A 206 31.42 29.37 9.26
C GLY A 206 31.87 29.63 7.83
N LEU A 207 30.95 29.89 6.90
CA LEU A 207 31.25 30.22 5.50
C LEU A 207 30.90 31.68 5.21
N GLY A 208 31.65 32.29 4.29
CA GLY A 208 31.37 33.64 3.81
C GLY A 208 30.07 33.72 3.00
N ALA A 209 29.60 34.94 2.78
CA ALA A 209 28.49 35.21 1.87
C ALA A 209 28.96 35.14 0.41
N ASP A 210 29.06 33.93 -0.14
CA ASP A 210 29.45 33.69 -1.53
C ASP A 210 28.64 32.56 -2.21
N LEU A 211 28.85 32.40 -3.52
CA LEU A 211 28.19 31.37 -4.32
C LEU A 211 28.53 29.94 -3.86
N ILE A 212 29.74 29.74 -3.34
CA ILE A 212 30.18 28.44 -2.82
C ILE A 212 29.37 28.08 -1.58
N GLY A 213 29.15 29.03 -0.66
CA GLY A 213 28.30 28.86 0.51
C GLY A 213 26.87 28.43 0.12
N ILE A 214 26.31 29.00 -0.95
CA ILE A 214 24.98 28.61 -1.45
C ILE A 214 25.00 27.15 -1.92
N LEU A 215 26.01 26.74 -2.68
CA LEU A 215 26.15 25.35 -3.14
C LEU A 215 26.34 24.37 -1.98
N LEU A 216 27.10 24.76 -0.96
CA LEU A 216 27.38 23.92 0.21
C LEU A 216 26.12 23.67 1.08
N LEU A 217 25.09 24.53 1.01
CA LEU A 217 23.80 24.24 1.67
C LEU A 217 23.16 22.93 1.18
N TYR A 218 23.38 22.55 -0.07
CA TYR A 218 22.84 21.32 -0.64
C TYR A 218 23.53 20.06 -0.08
N LEU A 219 24.67 20.18 0.63
CA LEU A 219 25.27 19.07 1.38
C LEU A 219 24.40 18.58 2.55
N LEU A 220 23.35 19.33 2.90
CA LEU A 220 22.36 18.90 3.90
C LEU A 220 21.26 18.00 3.29
N LEU A 221 21.16 17.92 1.96
CA LEU A 221 20.17 17.07 1.28
C LEU A 221 20.26 15.58 1.67
N PRO A 222 21.46 14.95 1.76
CA PRO A 222 21.59 13.57 2.20
C PRO A 222 20.98 13.30 3.58
N LEU A 223 21.00 14.28 4.49
CA LEU A 223 20.39 14.15 5.82
C LEU A 223 18.86 14.08 5.73
N VAL A 224 18.25 14.88 4.85
CA VAL A 224 16.80 14.85 4.62
C VAL A 224 16.40 13.58 3.86
N LEU A 225 17.22 13.12 2.90
CA LEU A 225 17.03 11.84 2.22
C LEU A 225 17.14 10.65 3.18
N TYR A 226 18.04 10.72 4.16
CA TYR A 226 18.12 9.70 5.22
C TYR A 226 16.83 9.65 6.05
N ALA A 227 16.25 10.80 6.40
CA ALA A 227 14.94 10.84 7.06
C ALA A 227 13.83 10.23 6.20
N ALA A 228 13.89 10.40 4.88
CA ALA A 228 12.95 9.79 3.94
C ALA A 228 13.02 8.26 3.94
N LEU A 229 14.23 7.69 4.00
CA LEU A 229 14.43 6.24 4.09
C LEU A 229 14.01 5.68 5.45
N ARG A 230 14.38 6.37 6.53
CA ARG A 230 14.23 5.85 7.89
C ARG A 230 12.84 6.07 8.49
N HIS A 231 12.27 7.25 8.25
CA HIS A 231 11.04 7.72 8.89
C HIS A 231 9.94 8.03 7.87
N GLY A 232 10.16 7.72 6.59
CA GLY A 232 9.21 7.93 5.52
C GLY A 232 8.84 9.41 5.32
N PRO A 233 7.69 9.68 4.68
CA PRO A 233 7.23 11.05 4.39
C PRO A 233 7.08 11.96 5.62
N ARG A 234 6.84 11.39 6.81
CA ARG A 234 6.70 12.16 8.05
C ARG A 234 8.01 12.80 8.49
N GLY A 235 9.08 12.00 8.56
CA GLY A 235 10.40 12.51 8.91
C GLY A 235 10.91 13.49 7.87
N THR A 236 10.67 13.20 6.60
CA THR A 236 10.99 14.09 5.49
C THR A 236 10.29 15.44 5.61
N ALA A 237 8.97 15.46 5.80
CA ALA A 237 8.21 16.69 5.88
C ALA A 237 8.65 17.55 7.07
N LEU A 238 9.00 16.94 8.20
CA LEU A 238 9.54 17.64 9.37
C LEU A 238 10.91 18.27 9.06
N LEU A 239 11.87 17.50 8.56
CA LEU A 239 13.21 18.02 8.27
C LEU A 239 13.20 19.06 7.15
N ALA A 240 12.40 18.87 6.10
CA ALA A 240 12.21 19.86 5.06
C ALA A 240 11.65 21.16 5.62
N ALA A 241 10.63 21.09 6.47
CA ALA A 241 10.07 22.27 7.12
C ALA A 241 11.09 23.00 7.99
N VAL A 242 11.85 22.27 8.81
CA VAL A 242 12.93 22.86 9.61
C VAL A 242 13.99 23.52 8.71
N ALA A 243 14.44 22.84 7.66
CA ALA A 243 15.45 23.36 6.74
C ALA A 243 14.99 24.68 6.08
N VAL A 244 13.76 24.69 5.57
CA VAL A 244 13.17 25.84 4.88
C VAL A 244 12.92 27.01 5.85
N VAL A 245 12.32 26.75 7.00
CA VAL A 245 12.00 27.79 8.00
C VAL A 245 13.29 28.39 8.57
N ALA A 246 14.26 27.56 8.95
CA ALA A 246 15.52 28.04 9.50
C ALA A 246 16.33 28.86 8.48
N THR A 247 16.39 28.40 7.22
CA THR A 247 17.05 29.12 6.13
C THR A 247 16.38 30.46 5.84
N ALA A 248 15.05 30.47 5.78
CA ALA A 248 14.28 31.70 5.58
C ALA A 248 14.49 32.68 6.74
N TYR A 249 14.46 32.21 7.99
CA TYR A 249 14.67 33.03 9.17
C TYR A 249 16.08 33.63 9.22
N ALA A 250 17.11 32.83 9.00
CA ALA A 250 18.49 33.31 8.99
C ALA A 250 18.74 34.31 7.84
N THR A 251 18.19 34.06 6.65
CA THR A 251 18.31 34.99 5.51
C THR A 251 17.63 36.33 5.81
N GLN A 252 16.47 36.33 6.47
CA GLN A 252 15.79 37.56 6.91
C GLN A 252 16.61 38.36 7.93
N LEU A 253 17.40 37.68 8.77
CA LEU A 253 18.31 38.33 9.72
C LEU A 253 19.59 38.88 9.09
N GLY A 254 19.77 38.75 7.77
CA GLY A 254 21.03 39.15 7.13
C GLY A 254 22.14 38.12 7.27
N ILE A 255 21.83 36.88 7.63
CA ILE A 255 22.81 35.83 7.92
C ILE A 255 22.80 34.78 6.81
N GLY A 256 23.99 34.27 6.46
CA GLY A 256 24.15 33.13 5.57
C GLY A 256 24.50 33.49 4.13
N PRO A 257 24.64 32.47 3.27
CA PRO A 257 25.29 32.62 1.98
C PRO A 257 24.48 33.43 0.96
N PHE A 258 23.16 33.54 1.15
CA PHE A 258 22.29 34.30 0.25
C PHE A 258 22.52 35.82 0.30
N GLN A 259 23.30 36.34 1.27
CA GLN A 259 23.71 37.74 1.26
C GLN A 259 24.65 38.08 0.09
N ALA A 260 25.22 37.06 -0.57
CA ALA A 260 25.99 37.21 -1.81
C ALA A 260 25.15 37.74 -2.97
N LEU A 261 23.83 37.55 -2.92
CA LEU A 261 22.91 37.98 -3.97
C LEU A 261 22.47 39.43 -3.75
N GLU A 262 22.21 40.13 -4.85
CA GLU A 262 21.55 41.44 -4.83
C GLU A 262 20.19 41.34 -4.13
N ILE A 263 19.76 42.43 -3.49
CA ILE A 263 18.51 42.47 -2.70
C ILE A 263 17.30 42.05 -3.55
N GLU A 264 17.32 42.43 -4.84
CA GLU A 264 16.30 42.07 -5.82
C GLU A 264 16.20 40.56 -6.00
N ASP A 265 17.32 39.83 -6.02
CA ASP A 265 17.35 38.37 -6.25
C ASP A 265 17.41 37.54 -4.96
N ARG A 266 17.63 38.17 -3.80
CA ARG A 266 17.85 37.48 -2.52
C ARG A 266 16.66 36.65 -2.05
N HIS A 267 15.48 36.85 -2.64
CA HIS A 267 14.31 36.02 -2.37
C HIS A 267 14.27 34.72 -3.19
N PHE A 268 14.89 34.70 -4.38
CA PHE A 268 14.84 33.55 -5.29
C PHE A 268 15.70 32.38 -4.80
N GLY A 269 16.92 32.66 -4.35
CA GLY A 269 17.87 31.63 -3.89
C GLY A 269 17.32 30.73 -2.77
N PRO A 270 16.88 31.29 -1.62
CA PRO A 270 16.28 30.52 -0.53
C PRO A 270 15.02 29.76 -0.95
N GLN A 271 14.21 30.33 -1.86
CA GLN A 271 13.00 29.67 -2.38
C GLN A 271 13.35 28.45 -3.24
N LEU A 272 14.38 28.56 -4.08
CA LEU A 272 14.88 27.44 -4.88
C LEU A 272 15.46 26.34 -3.99
N TYR A 273 16.30 26.70 -3.02
CA TYR A 273 16.79 25.75 -2.02
C TYR A 273 15.63 25.04 -1.31
N GLY A 274 14.61 25.78 -0.89
CA GLY A 274 13.45 25.20 -0.21
C GLY A 274 12.61 24.28 -1.10
N LEU A 275 12.46 24.62 -2.39
CA LEU A 275 11.81 23.74 -3.37
C LEU A 275 12.55 22.40 -3.48
N PHE A 276 13.88 22.43 -3.57
CA PHE A 276 14.70 21.22 -3.64
C PHE A 276 14.59 20.38 -2.35
N MET A 277 14.77 21.01 -1.18
CA MET A 277 14.73 20.33 0.12
C MET A 277 13.34 19.80 0.49
N GLY A 278 12.27 20.43 -0.01
CA GLY A 278 10.90 19.97 0.17
C GLY A 278 10.50 18.86 -0.79
N CYS A 279 10.70 19.05 -2.10
CA CYS A 279 10.14 18.15 -3.11
C CYS A 279 10.97 16.90 -3.34
N VAL A 280 12.30 17.02 -3.45
CA VAL A 280 13.15 15.89 -3.86
C VAL A 280 13.12 14.77 -2.82
N PRO A 281 13.36 15.04 -1.51
CA PRO A 281 13.30 13.99 -0.51
C PRO A 281 11.89 13.42 -0.31
N LEU A 282 10.84 14.24 -0.49
CA LEU A 282 9.46 13.78 -0.31
C LEU A 282 9.05 12.85 -1.44
N ALA A 283 9.36 13.19 -2.69
CA ALA A 283 9.16 12.33 -3.85
C ALA A 283 9.98 11.03 -3.72
N PHE A 284 11.23 11.13 -3.27
CA PHE A 284 12.08 9.97 -3.04
C PHE A 284 11.50 9.05 -1.94
N GLY A 285 11.11 9.60 -0.79
CA GLY A 285 10.48 8.83 0.29
C GLY A 285 9.18 8.17 -0.14
N ALA A 286 8.35 8.87 -0.94
CA ALA A 286 7.13 8.32 -1.49
C ALA A 286 7.41 7.17 -2.48
N LEU A 287 8.42 7.29 -3.35
CA LEU A 287 8.82 6.24 -4.28
C LEU A 287 9.35 5.00 -3.56
N VAL A 288 10.16 5.19 -2.50
CA VAL A 288 10.66 4.10 -1.67
C VAL A 288 9.51 3.39 -0.97
N ALA A 289 8.60 4.14 -0.33
CA ALA A 289 7.43 3.58 0.33
C ALA A 289 6.51 2.81 -0.64
N GLU A 290 6.31 3.35 -1.84
CA GLU A 290 5.51 2.69 -2.88
C GLU A 290 6.17 1.40 -3.37
N ARG A 291 7.50 1.41 -3.55
CA ARG A 291 8.28 0.20 -3.90
C ARG A 291 8.22 -0.85 -2.79
N GLU A 292 8.40 -0.46 -1.54
CA GLU A 292 8.34 -1.37 -0.40
C GLU A 292 6.96 -2.00 -0.27
N LYS A 293 5.90 -1.22 -0.46
CA LYS A 293 4.54 -1.74 -0.47
C LYS A 293 4.32 -2.74 -1.60
N ALA A 294 4.78 -2.42 -2.82
CA ALA A 294 4.68 -3.34 -3.95
C ALA A 294 5.42 -4.67 -3.67
N LEU A 295 6.63 -4.61 -3.12
CA LEU A 295 7.39 -5.80 -2.74
C LEU A 295 6.69 -6.64 -1.66
N HIS A 296 6.09 -6.00 -0.65
CA HIS A 296 5.32 -6.69 0.39
C HIS A 296 4.04 -7.33 -0.18
N ASP A 297 3.33 -6.65 -1.06
CA ASP A 297 2.12 -7.16 -1.71
C ASP A 297 2.44 -8.35 -2.64
N HIS A 298 3.60 -8.31 -3.33
CA HIS A 298 4.12 -9.45 -4.09
C HIS A 298 4.48 -10.63 -3.18
N ALA A 299 5.28 -10.41 -2.14
CA ALA A 299 5.66 -11.46 -1.20
C ALA A 299 4.45 -12.10 -0.51
N ARG A 300 3.42 -11.30 -0.20
CA ARG A 300 2.16 -11.79 0.38
C ARG A 300 1.37 -12.64 -0.61
N SER A 301 1.29 -12.21 -1.87
CA SER A 301 0.65 -12.97 -2.94
C SER A 301 1.36 -14.31 -3.16
N ASP A 302 2.69 -14.31 -3.17
CA ASP A 302 3.49 -15.53 -3.32
C ASP A 302 3.34 -16.47 -2.14
N ALA A 303 3.37 -15.96 -0.90
CA ALA A 303 3.14 -16.75 0.30
C ALA A 303 1.72 -17.36 0.32
N ALA A 304 0.71 -16.60 -0.09
CA ALA A 304 -0.67 -17.10 -0.22
C ALA A 304 -0.77 -18.20 -1.29
N ARG A 305 -0.10 -18.02 -2.44
CA ARG A 305 -0.03 -19.02 -3.51
C ARG A 305 0.63 -20.31 -3.02
N GLN A 306 1.77 -20.20 -2.35
CA GLN A 306 2.47 -21.36 -1.76
C GLN A 306 1.66 -22.05 -0.67
N ALA A 307 0.95 -21.29 0.17
CA ALA A 307 0.07 -21.86 1.20
C ALA A 307 -1.07 -22.67 0.57
N ILE A 308 -1.77 -22.11 -0.43
CA ILE A 308 -2.81 -22.84 -1.19
C ILE A 308 -2.22 -24.11 -1.81
N GLN A 309 -1.03 -24.03 -2.40
CA GLN A 309 -0.35 -25.18 -2.98
C GLN A 309 -0.02 -26.27 -1.96
N ARG A 310 0.37 -25.91 -0.73
CA ARG A 310 0.65 -26.89 0.34
C ARG A 310 -0.60 -27.58 0.88
N PHE A 311 -1.77 -26.96 0.75
CA PHE A 311 -3.04 -27.56 1.13
C PHE A 311 -3.65 -28.46 0.05
N LEU A 312 -3.15 -28.42 -1.18
CA LEU A 312 -3.56 -29.39 -2.20
C LEU A 312 -2.97 -30.75 -1.80
N PRO A 313 -3.80 -31.71 -1.37
CA PRO A 313 -3.32 -32.98 -0.82
C PRO A 313 -2.76 -33.92 -1.90
N ASP A 314 -2.79 -33.49 -3.16
CA ASP A 314 -2.74 -34.34 -4.35
C ASP A 314 -1.80 -33.79 -5.41
N MET A 315 -1.26 -34.69 -6.24
CA MET A 315 -0.47 -34.32 -7.41
C MET A 315 -1.28 -33.39 -8.32
N THR A 316 -0.71 -32.22 -8.62
CA THR A 316 -1.34 -31.23 -9.49
C THR A 316 -0.49 -30.99 -10.72
N TYR A 317 -1.07 -31.12 -11.90
CA TYR A 317 -0.39 -30.92 -13.18
C TYR A 317 -0.96 -29.69 -13.89
N GLY A 318 -0.12 -28.75 -14.29
CA GLY A 318 -0.49 -27.72 -15.27
C GLY A 318 -0.40 -28.32 -16.67
N LEU A 319 -1.44 -28.19 -17.48
CA LEU A 319 -1.59 -28.84 -18.77
C LEU A 319 -1.82 -27.83 -19.90
N ASP A 320 -1.22 -28.08 -21.05
CA ASP A 320 -1.53 -27.37 -22.30
C ASP A 320 -2.85 -27.86 -22.94
N ALA A 321 -3.27 -27.21 -24.02
CA ALA A 321 -4.46 -27.55 -24.81
C ALA A 321 -4.48 -28.99 -25.38
N ARG A 322 -3.34 -29.68 -25.38
CA ARG A 322 -3.16 -31.04 -25.87
C ARG A 322 -2.96 -32.05 -24.74
N GLY A 323 -3.04 -31.61 -23.48
CA GLY A 323 -2.85 -32.46 -22.31
C GLY A 323 -1.39 -32.75 -21.95
N ARG A 324 -0.44 -31.94 -22.44
CA ARG A 324 0.97 -32.04 -22.03
C ARG A 324 1.23 -31.28 -20.74
N VAL A 325 2.06 -31.86 -19.89
CA VAL A 325 2.45 -31.29 -18.61
C VAL A 325 3.39 -30.10 -18.83
N LEU A 326 2.94 -28.92 -18.44
CA LEU A 326 3.72 -27.67 -18.40
C LEU A 326 4.39 -27.46 -17.04
N SER A 327 3.78 -27.96 -15.96
CA SER A 327 4.34 -27.88 -14.61
C SER A 327 3.79 -28.99 -13.73
N VAL A 328 4.59 -29.46 -12.78
CA VAL A 328 4.23 -30.53 -11.84
C VAL A 328 4.33 -29.99 -10.42
N TYR A 329 3.28 -30.18 -9.62
CA TYR A 329 3.26 -29.86 -8.20
C TYR A 329 2.98 -31.14 -7.41
N ALA A 330 3.98 -31.59 -6.63
CA ALA A 330 3.92 -32.79 -5.82
C ALA A 330 4.00 -32.46 -4.32
N PRO A 331 3.27 -33.17 -3.43
CA PRO A 331 3.49 -33.08 -2.00
C PRO A 331 4.90 -33.55 -1.62
N SER A 332 5.40 -33.10 -0.46
CA SER A 332 6.80 -33.23 -0.02
C SER A 332 7.33 -34.66 0.19
N ASP A 333 6.49 -35.68 0.06
CA ASP A 333 6.88 -37.09 0.05
C ASP A 333 6.16 -37.81 -1.11
N PRO A 334 6.58 -37.54 -2.35
CA PRO A 334 6.02 -38.25 -3.49
C PRO A 334 6.60 -39.66 -3.46
N SER A 335 5.77 -40.69 -3.55
CA SER A 335 6.27 -41.98 -4.02
C SER A 335 6.87 -41.74 -5.42
N PRO A 336 8.20 -41.74 -5.61
CA PRO A 336 8.83 -41.07 -6.76
C PRO A 336 8.62 -41.78 -8.11
N ALA A 337 7.94 -42.92 -8.13
CA ALA A 337 7.86 -43.80 -9.29
C ALA A 337 6.69 -43.50 -10.25
N ASP A 338 5.74 -42.61 -9.87
CA ASP A 338 4.47 -42.46 -10.58
C ASP A 338 4.18 -41.02 -11.10
N ALA A 339 5.06 -40.05 -10.88
CA ALA A 339 4.84 -38.66 -11.32
C ALA A 339 5.27 -38.44 -12.78
N LEU A 340 4.42 -37.78 -13.57
CA LEU A 340 4.77 -37.33 -14.93
C LEU A 340 5.81 -36.21 -14.88
N ALA A 341 6.73 -36.18 -15.84
CA ALA A 341 7.68 -35.09 -16.00
C ALA A 341 7.10 -33.95 -16.87
N GLU A 342 7.71 -32.77 -16.82
CA GLU A 342 7.38 -31.70 -17.75
C GLU A 342 7.64 -32.14 -19.20
N GLY A 343 6.66 -31.89 -20.08
CA GLY A 343 6.65 -32.35 -21.47
C GLY A 343 5.90 -33.66 -21.72
N ASP A 344 5.67 -34.48 -20.69
CA ASP A 344 4.94 -35.73 -20.82
C ASP A 344 3.45 -35.48 -21.09
N SER A 345 2.82 -36.44 -21.77
CA SER A 345 1.39 -36.41 -22.05
C SER A 345 0.63 -37.13 -20.93
N LEU A 346 -0.31 -36.43 -20.28
CA LEU A 346 -1.18 -37.05 -19.27
C LEU A 346 -2.02 -38.19 -19.88
N LEU A 347 -2.33 -38.10 -21.18
CA LEU A 347 -3.11 -39.12 -21.90
C LEU A 347 -2.39 -40.47 -21.97
N ASP A 348 -1.07 -40.50 -21.81
CA ASP A 348 -0.27 -41.73 -21.93
C ASP A 348 -0.35 -42.57 -20.64
N VAL A 349 -0.70 -41.94 -19.52
CA VAL A 349 -0.88 -42.59 -18.21
C VAL A 349 -2.35 -42.99 -17.99
N LEU A 350 -3.28 -42.27 -18.61
CA LEU A 350 -4.71 -42.53 -18.47
C LEU A 350 -5.11 -43.85 -19.17
N PRO A 351 -5.96 -44.68 -18.53
CA PRO A 351 -6.56 -45.82 -19.22
C PRO A 351 -7.34 -45.39 -20.47
N PRO A 352 -7.52 -46.29 -21.47
CA PRO A 352 -8.12 -45.95 -22.77
C PRO A 352 -9.53 -45.37 -22.69
N GLU A 353 -10.26 -45.66 -21.62
CA GLU A 353 -11.61 -45.12 -21.37
C GLU A 353 -11.54 -43.67 -20.85
N ALA A 354 -10.64 -43.39 -19.91
CA ALA A 354 -10.45 -42.06 -19.34
C ALA A 354 -9.80 -41.10 -20.34
N ALA A 355 -8.83 -41.57 -21.14
CA ALA A 355 -8.17 -40.77 -22.18
C ALA A 355 -9.17 -40.28 -23.25
N ARG A 356 -10.21 -41.06 -23.58
CA ARG A 356 -11.27 -40.67 -24.52
C ARG A 356 -12.19 -39.57 -24.00
N LEU A 357 -12.39 -39.51 -22.69
CA LEU A 357 -13.24 -38.51 -22.03
C LEU A 357 -12.49 -37.20 -21.73
N PHE A 358 -11.16 -37.22 -21.77
CA PHE A 358 -10.35 -36.04 -21.44
C PHE A 358 -10.62 -34.81 -22.35
N PRO A 359 -10.69 -34.93 -23.70
CA PRO A 359 -10.90 -33.76 -24.56
C PRO A 359 -12.23 -33.05 -24.31
N SER A 360 -13.31 -33.81 -24.04
CA SER A 360 -14.62 -33.22 -23.74
C SER A 360 -14.64 -32.56 -22.36
N CYS A 361 -14.01 -33.17 -21.35
CA CYS A 361 -13.82 -32.53 -20.06
C CYS A 361 -13.02 -31.22 -20.19
N PHE A 362 -11.89 -31.24 -20.88
CA PHE A 362 -11.06 -30.05 -21.11
C PHE A 362 -11.85 -28.92 -21.80
N ALA A 363 -12.58 -29.24 -22.87
CA ALA A 363 -13.41 -28.27 -23.59
C ALA A 363 -14.54 -27.68 -22.73
N ASN A 364 -15.11 -28.43 -21.79
CA ASN A 364 -16.12 -27.92 -20.86
C ASN A 364 -15.53 -26.90 -19.89
N VAL A 365 -14.35 -27.18 -19.32
CA VAL A 365 -13.73 -26.26 -18.36
C VAL A 365 -13.26 -24.96 -19.03
N GLN A 366 -12.78 -25.02 -20.27
CA GLN A 366 -12.45 -23.82 -21.04
C GLN A 366 -13.69 -22.95 -21.35
N ARG A 367 -14.89 -23.55 -21.39
CA ARG A 367 -16.16 -22.82 -21.52
C ARG A 367 -16.69 -22.30 -20.18
N GLY A 368 -15.96 -22.50 -19.08
CA GLY A 368 -16.36 -22.12 -17.73
C GLY A 368 -17.38 -23.06 -17.09
N GLU A 369 -17.63 -24.22 -17.69
CA GLU A 369 -18.51 -25.24 -17.13
C GLU A 369 -17.77 -26.11 -16.11
N PRO A 370 -18.44 -26.59 -15.05
CA PRO A 370 -17.80 -27.48 -14.08
C PRO A 370 -17.38 -28.80 -14.75
N SER A 371 -16.11 -29.16 -14.60
CA SER A 371 -15.62 -30.47 -15.07
C SER A 371 -16.29 -31.59 -14.30
N GLN A 372 -16.79 -32.61 -15.01
CA GLN A 372 -16.99 -33.91 -14.38
C GLN A 372 -15.64 -34.47 -13.93
N ALA A 373 -15.65 -35.18 -12.80
CA ALA A 373 -14.46 -35.81 -12.27
C ALA A 373 -14.19 -37.12 -13.05
N LEU A 374 -13.00 -37.22 -13.65
CA LEU A 374 -12.55 -38.41 -14.37
C LEU A 374 -12.05 -39.42 -13.35
N ARG A 375 -12.79 -40.52 -13.14
CA ARG A 375 -12.40 -41.60 -12.23
C ARG A 375 -11.82 -42.75 -13.01
N TYR A 376 -10.65 -43.22 -12.60
CA TYR A 376 -10.02 -44.37 -13.23
C TYR A 376 -9.28 -45.24 -12.23
N GLN A 377 -9.12 -46.51 -12.59
CA GLN A 377 -8.33 -47.47 -11.85
C GLN A 377 -6.99 -47.64 -12.56
N SER A 378 -5.91 -47.65 -11.79
CA SER A 378 -4.58 -47.99 -12.28
C SER A 378 -4.05 -49.20 -11.51
N GLN A 379 -3.50 -50.18 -12.23
CA GLN A 379 -2.76 -51.29 -11.64
C GLN A 379 -1.27 -51.07 -11.89
N ARG A 380 -0.50 -50.82 -10.82
CA ARG A 380 0.96 -50.77 -10.83
C ARG A 380 1.49 -51.61 -9.68
N ASN A 381 2.54 -52.40 -9.91
CA ASN A 381 3.15 -53.31 -8.93
C ASN A 381 2.14 -54.22 -8.21
N TYR A 382 1.20 -54.81 -8.96
CA TYR A 382 0.15 -55.70 -8.43
C TYR A 382 -0.79 -55.06 -7.39
N ARG A 383 -0.75 -53.73 -7.24
CA ARG A 383 -1.67 -52.97 -6.37
C ARG A 383 -2.66 -52.18 -7.21
N THR A 384 -3.92 -52.28 -6.83
CA THR A 384 -5.01 -51.49 -7.42
C THR A 384 -5.11 -50.15 -6.69
N ARG A 385 -4.94 -49.05 -7.43
CA ARG A 385 -5.22 -47.69 -6.96
C ARG A 385 -6.36 -47.06 -7.76
N TYR A 386 -7.17 -46.26 -7.07
CA TYR A 386 -8.28 -45.51 -7.65
C TYR A 386 -7.94 -44.02 -7.64
N HIS A 387 -7.99 -43.38 -8.81
CA HIS A 387 -7.69 -41.96 -8.97
C HIS A 387 -8.94 -41.20 -9.41
N GLU A 388 -9.15 -40.01 -8.86
CA GLU A 388 -10.14 -39.03 -9.30
C GLU A 388 -9.43 -37.78 -9.81
N VAL A 389 -9.57 -37.47 -11.10
CA VAL A 389 -8.98 -36.30 -11.74
C VAL A 389 -10.02 -35.21 -11.94
N ARG A 390 -9.71 -34.00 -11.50
CA ARG A 390 -10.53 -32.81 -11.72
C ARG A 390 -9.74 -31.76 -12.47
N LEU A 391 -10.38 -31.17 -13.48
CA LEU A 391 -9.79 -30.12 -14.32
C LEU A 391 -10.37 -28.76 -13.93
N VAL A 392 -9.51 -27.76 -13.86
CA VAL A 392 -9.86 -26.34 -13.64
C VAL A 392 -9.16 -25.50 -14.72
N SER A 393 -9.86 -24.56 -15.35
CA SER A 393 -9.30 -23.73 -16.42
C SER A 393 -8.35 -22.68 -15.83
N LEU A 394 -7.25 -22.45 -16.54
CA LEU A 394 -6.29 -21.38 -16.30
C LEU A 394 -6.34 -20.37 -17.45
N ILE A 395 -5.69 -19.22 -17.25
CA ILE A 395 -5.60 -18.17 -18.28
C ILE A 395 -4.83 -18.72 -19.48
N GLY A 396 -5.40 -18.59 -20.68
CA GLY A 396 -4.73 -18.92 -21.94
C GLY A 396 -4.72 -20.41 -22.28
N ASN A 397 -5.88 -21.01 -22.60
CA ASN A 397 -6.03 -22.39 -23.10
C ASN A 397 -5.22 -23.47 -22.35
N GLU A 398 -4.97 -23.22 -21.06
CA GLU A 398 -4.28 -24.09 -20.11
C GLU A 398 -5.30 -24.62 -19.09
N ALA A 399 -5.02 -25.77 -18.50
CA ALA A 399 -5.84 -26.31 -17.42
C ALA A 399 -4.97 -26.90 -16.30
N LEU A 400 -5.46 -26.81 -15.08
CA LEU A 400 -4.90 -27.47 -13.91
C LEU A 400 -5.63 -28.79 -13.68
N ALA A 401 -4.91 -29.91 -13.68
CA ALA A 401 -5.43 -31.23 -13.33
C ALA A 401 -5.02 -31.60 -11.90
N LEU A 402 -6.00 -31.75 -11.02
CA LEU A 402 -5.83 -32.27 -9.67
C LEU A 402 -6.07 -33.78 -9.69
N VAL A 403 -5.09 -34.60 -9.29
CA VAL A 403 -5.16 -36.07 -9.31
C VAL A 403 -5.25 -36.60 -7.88
N HIS A 404 -6.47 -36.86 -7.42
CA HIS A 404 -6.72 -37.36 -6.06
C HIS A 404 -6.63 -38.89 -5.99
N ASP A 405 -5.86 -39.43 -5.05
CA ASP A 405 -5.89 -40.86 -4.72
C ASP A 405 -7.07 -41.14 -3.78
N VAL A 406 -8.11 -41.75 -4.33
CA VAL A 406 -9.34 -42.11 -3.61
C VAL A 406 -9.35 -43.58 -3.17
N THR A 407 -8.21 -44.28 -3.22
CA THR A 407 -8.14 -45.72 -2.95
C THR A 407 -8.71 -46.10 -1.58
N ALA A 408 -8.31 -45.39 -0.51
CA ALA A 408 -8.79 -45.66 0.84
C ALA A 408 -10.31 -45.45 0.96
N ARG A 409 -10.82 -44.36 0.38
CA ARG A 409 -12.25 -44.03 0.37
C ARG A 409 -13.04 -45.06 -0.42
N GLN A 410 -12.55 -45.46 -1.59
CA GLN A 410 -13.19 -46.45 -2.44
C GLN A 410 -13.24 -47.82 -1.77
N ARG A 411 -12.14 -48.25 -1.11
CA ARG A 411 -12.10 -49.50 -0.34
C ARG A 411 -13.06 -49.48 0.84
N ALA A 412 -13.15 -48.38 1.58
CA ALA A 412 -14.11 -48.23 2.68
C ALA A 412 -15.57 -48.30 2.20
N GLN A 413 -15.87 -47.67 1.06
CA GLN A 413 -17.21 -47.74 0.46
C GLN A 413 -17.54 -49.16 0.00
N MET A 414 -16.61 -49.84 -0.68
CA MET A 414 -16.76 -51.23 -1.11
C MET A 414 -16.98 -52.17 0.09
N ALA A 415 -16.25 -51.97 1.19
CA ALA A 415 -16.44 -52.74 2.42
C ALA A 415 -17.83 -52.51 3.05
N ALA A 416 -18.29 -51.26 3.12
CA ALA A 416 -19.63 -50.96 3.66
C ALA A 416 -20.76 -51.51 2.77
N ASP A 417 -20.63 -51.41 1.45
CA ASP A 417 -21.60 -51.98 0.50
C ASP A 417 -21.60 -53.51 0.57
N TRP A 418 -20.42 -54.12 0.78
CA TRP A 418 -20.29 -55.55 1.02
C TRP A 418 -20.96 -55.99 2.33
N ASP A 419 -20.68 -55.32 3.45
CA ASP A 419 -21.29 -55.61 4.75
C ASP A 419 -22.82 -55.61 4.64
N LYS A 420 -23.37 -54.59 3.98
CA LYS A 420 -24.81 -54.47 3.74
C LYS A 420 -25.35 -55.65 2.93
N ARG A 421 -24.69 -56.01 1.82
CA ARG A 421 -25.09 -57.16 0.99
C ARG A 421 -25.02 -58.48 1.74
N ALA A 422 -23.99 -58.68 2.55
CA ALA A 422 -23.85 -59.89 3.36
C ALA A 422 -25.00 -60.00 4.39
N LEU A 423 -25.34 -58.90 5.07
CA LEU A 423 -26.45 -58.84 6.02
C LEU A 423 -27.82 -59.06 5.35
N GLU A 424 -28.06 -58.48 4.18
CA GLU A 424 -29.30 -58.69 3.41
C GLU A 424 -29.47 -60.17 3.01
N GLN A 425 -28.38 -60.84 2.60
CA GLN A 425 -28.42 -62.26 2.22
C GLN A 425 -28.69 -63.17 3.43
N ILE A 426 -28.13 -62.84 4.61
CA ILE A 426 -28.38 -63.54 5.87
C ILE A 426 -29.84 -63.34 6.30
N ALA A 427 -30.35 -62.10 6.26
CA ALA A 427 -31.72 -61.78 6.62
C ALA A 427 -32.75 -62.45 5.69
N ALA A 428 -32.42 -62.60 4.40
CA ALA A 428 -33.25 -63.28 3.41
C ALA A 428 -33.24 -64.82 3.53
N SER A 429 -32.59 -65.41 4.54
CA SER A 429 -32.47 -66.86 4.74
C SER A 429 -31.93 -67.61 3.51
N ARG A 430 -31.04 -66.97 2.74
CA ARG A 430 -30.41 -67.59 1.57
C ARG A 430 -29.56 -68.80 2.01
N PRO A 431 -29.40 -69.82 1.14
CA PRO A 431 -28.59 -71.00 1.45
C PRO A 431 -27.17 -70.63 1.90
N SER A 432 -26.65 -71.32 2.92
CA SER A 432 -25.38 -71.00 3.58
C SER A 432 -24.16 -70.97 2.64
N HIS A 433 -24.15 -71.76 1.56
CA HIS A 433 -23.07 -71.70 0.57
C HIS A 433 -23.01 -70.34 -0.16
N HIS A 434 -24.16 -69.71 -0.41
CA HIS A 434 -24.25 -68.43 -1.11
C HIS A 434 -23.73 -67.27 -0.26
N VAL A 435 -24.02 -67.30 1.05
CA VAL A 435 -23.50 -66.33 2.02
C VAL A 435 -21.98 -66.47 2.14
N LEU A 436 -21.45 -67.70 2.15
CA LEU A 436 -20.02 -67.94 2.25
C LEU A 436 -19.23 -67.50 1.01
N THR A 437 -19.79 -67.68 -0.19
CA THR A 437 -19.20 -67.15 -1.43
C THR A 437 -19.11 -65.62 -1.38
N VAL A 438 -20.19 -64.94 -0.97
CA VAL A 438 -20.18 -63.47 -0.83
C VAL A 438 -19.18 -62.99 0.22
N LEU A 439 -18.95 -63.77 1.29
CA LEU A 439 -17.92 -63.46 2.29
C LEU A 439 -16.49 -63.61 1.71
N VAL A 440 -16.23 -64.67 0.94
CA VAL A 440 -14.94 -64.88 0.28
C VAL A 440 -14.66 -63.79 -0.75
N GLU A 441 -15.60 -63.51 -1.65
CA GLU A 441 -15.47 -62.47 -2.69
C GLU A 441 -15.24 -61.07 -2.08
N GLY A 442 -15.84 -60.77 -0.93
CA GLY A 442 -15.61 -59.52 -0.20
C GLY A 442 -14.20 -59.41 0.40
N ILE A 443 -13.70 -60.50 0.98
CA ILE A 443 -12.34 -60.55 1.54
C ILE A 443 -11.30 -60.48 0.42
N GLU A 444 -11.52 -61.19 -0.69
CA GLU A 444 -10.63 -61.17 -1.85
C GLU A 444 -10.58 -59.78 -2.50
N SER A 445 -11.73 -59.13 -2.69
CA SER A 445 -11.83 -57.79 -3.29
C SER A 445 -11.26 -56.66 -2.42
N THR A 446 -11.11 -56.89 -1.12
CA THR A 446 -10.49 -55.92 -0.18
C THR A 446 -9.02 -56.21 0.11
N SER A 447 -8.53 -57.40 -0.25
CA SER A 447 -7.13 -57.79 -0.12
C SER A 447 -6.33 -57.47 -1.39
N ASP A 448 -5.08 -57.02 -1.25
CA ASP A 448 -4.20 -56.75 -2.41
C ASP A 448 -3.73 -58.09 -3.03
N GLY A 449 -4.59 -58.72 -3.84
CA GLY A 449 -4.29 -59.96 -4.58
C GLY A 449 -4.33 -61.25 -3.74
N GLY A 450 -5.00 -61.23 -2.59
CA GLY A 450 -5.19 -62.42 -1.74
C GLY A 450 -6.36 -63.27 -2.24
N LEU A 451 -6.20 -64.59 -2.15
CA LEU A 451 -7.28 -65.55 -2.34
C LEU A 451 -7.82 -65.98 -0.97
N GLY A 452 -9.14 -65.99 -0.84
CA GLY A 452 -9.87 -66.35 0.37
C GLY A 452 -10.43 -67.75 0.24
N SER A 453 -10.40 -68.51 1.33
CA SER A 453 -11.17 -69.76 1.42
C SER A 453 -11.85 -69.82 2.78
N VAL A 454 -13.08 -70.30 2.82
CA VAL A 454 -13.81 -70.49 4.07
C VAL A 454 -13.81 -71.97 4.44
N LEU A 455 -13.30 -72.29 5.63
CA LEU A 455 -13.29 -73.64 6.18
C LEU A 455 -14.40 -73.76 7.23
N LEU A 456 -15.41 -74.60 6.94
CA LEU A 456 -16.51 -74.88 7.87
C LEU A 456 -16.14 -76.05 8.79
N LEU A 457 -16.13 -75.79 10.10
CA LEU A 457 -15.91 -76.82 11.12
C LEU A 457 -17.26 -77.22 11.74
N VAL A 458 -17.63 -78.50 11.62
CA VAL A 458 -18.82 -79.07 12.25
C VAL A 458 -18.37 -80.13 13.25
N GLY A 459 -18.38 -79.80 14.55
CA GLY A 459 -17.84 -80.66 15.60
C GLY A 459 -16.31 -80.77 15.53
N ARG A 460 -15.76 -81.98 15.35
CA ARG A 460 -14.32 -82.26 15.15
C ARG A 460 -13.95 -82.59 13.69
N ARG A 461 -14.86 -82.41 12.73
CA ARG A 461 -14.62 -82.72 11.31
C ARG A 461 -14.68 -81.45 10.46
N LEU A 462 -13.68 -81.28 9.61
CA LEU A 462 -13.62 -80.26 8.56
C LEU A 462 -14.56 -80.67 7.42
N LYS A 463 -15.53 -79.82 7.08
CA LYS A 463 -16.27 -79.88 5.82
C LYS A 463 -15.79 -78.73 4.95
N GLY A 464 -15.27 -79.02 3.77
CA GLY A 464 -14.78 -78.02 2.83
C GLY A 464 -15.86 -76.98 2.52
N GLY A 465 -15.52 -75.70 2.70
CA GLY A 465 -16.22 -74.61 2.02
C GLY A 465 -15.54 -74.30 0.69
N PRO A 466 -16.11 -73.41 -0.12
CA PRO A 466 -15.56 -73.11 -1.44
C PRO A 466 -14.13 -72.58 -1.28
N ALA A 467 -13.18 -73.37 -1.77
CA ALA A 467 -11.90 -72.90 -2.28
C ALA A 467 -12.10 -72.66 -3.80
N PRO A 468 -11.30 -71.80 -4.44
CA PRO A 468 -11.49 -71.44 -5.85
C PRO A 468 -11.63 -72.64 -6.81
#